data_AF-U1QXL1-F1
#
_entry.id   AF-U1QXL1-F1
#
_cell.length_a   1.000
_cell.length_b   1.000
_cell.length_c   1.000
_cell.angle_alpha   90.00
_cell.angle_beta   90.00
_cell.angle_gamma   90.00
#
_symmetry.space_group_name_H-M   'P 1'
#
loop_
_entity.id
_entity.type
_entity.pdbx_description
1 polymer ?
#
loop_
_entity_poly.entity_id
_entity_poly.type
_entity_poly.pdbx_seq_one_letter_code
_entity_poly.pdbx_strand_id
1 'polypeptide(L)'
;MKLLSCPTKDSLIKIAALVALFWLLPALTLLIPDAKSLIIALLLLIFPALTLVLALQDGLTHGITLWWLLAPAIGFLSTLFVFYNDSALIYAIAYALIGCVGNGIGSLIRLFMP
;
A
#
# COMPACT_ATOMS: atom_id res chain seq x y z
N MET A 1 -11.63 -6.45 -19.67
CA MET A 1 -11.12 -5.61 -18.56
C MET A 1 -11.83 -6.05 -17.28
N LYS A 2 -11.10 -6.50 -16.25
CA LYS A 2 -11.65 -7.13 -15.03
C LYS A 2 -11.53 -6.20 -13.81
N LEU A 3 -11.86 -4.92 -13.99
CA LEU A 3 -11.61 -3.88 -12.99
C LEU A 3 -12.20 -4.21 -11.59
N LEU A 4 -13.38 -4.85 -11.59
CA LEU A 4 -14.16 -5.24 -10.42
C LEU A 4 -14.12 -6.76 -10.11
N SER A 5 -13.28 -7.54 -10.80
CA SER A 5 -13.19 -8.97 -10.45
C SER A 5 -12.56 -9.15 -9.09
N CYS A 6 -12.86 -10.28 -8.44
CA CYS A 6 -12.13 -10.68 -7.23
C CYS A 6 -10.61 -10.67 -7.48
N PRO A 7 -9.79 -10.26 -6.49
CA PRO A 7 -8.35 -10.29 -6.63
C PRO A 7 -7.86 -11.73 -6.79
N THR A 8 -6.77 -11.93 -7.52
CA THR A 8 -6.14 -13.25 -7.62
C THR A 8 -5.52 -13.63 -6.28
N LYS A 9 -5.17 -14.90 -6.10
CA LYS A 9 -4.43 -15.36 -4.91
C LYS A 9 -3.13 -14.57 -4.72
N ASP A 10 -2.42 -14.27 -5.80
CA ASP A 10 -1.17 -13.52 -5.75
C ASP A 10 -1.40 -12.05 -5.37
N SER A 11 -2.42 -11.39 -5.95
CA SER A 11 -2.83 -10.05 -5.54
C SER A 11 -3.21 -9.99 -4.05
N LEU A 12 -3.95 -11.00 -3.56
CA LEU A 12 -4.29 -11.12 -2.14
C LEU A 12 -3.06 -11.27 -1.25
N ILE A 13 -2.05 -12.04 -1.67
CA ILE A 13 -0.79 -12.19 -0.91
C ILE A 13 -0.07 -10.84 -0.81
N LYS A 14 0.04 -10.10 -1.92
CA LYS A 14 0.68 -8.78 -1.94
C LYS A 14 -0.06 -7.78 -1.06
N ILE A 15 -1.40 -7.76 -1.14
CA ILE A 15 -2.25 -6.91 -0.30
C ILE A 15 -2.09 -7.30 1.18
N ALA A 16 -2.16 -8.58 1.51
CA ALA A 16 -1.98 -9.06 2.87
C ALA A 16 -0.59 -8.70 3.43
N ALA A 17 0.45 -8.83 2.61
CA ALA A 17 1.80 -8.43 2.98
C ALA A 17 1.90 -6.91 3.26
N LEU A 18 1.28 -6.08 2.41
CA LEU A 18 1.24 -4.63 2.63
C LEU A 18 0.55 -4.29 3.96
N VAL A 19 -0.63 -4.86 4.21
CA VAL A 19 -1.39 -4.62 5.44
C VAL A 19 -0.61 -5.12 6.66
N ALA A 20 0.02 -6.29 6.57
CA ALA A 20 0.87 -6.81 7.64
C ALA A 20 2.05 -5.88 7.94
N LEU A 21 2.68 -5.30 6.92
CA LEU A 21 3.78 -4.33 7.10
C LEU A 21 3.31 -3.00 7.69
N PHE A 22 2.11 -2.53 7.35
CA PHE A 22 1.51 -1.36 7.99
C PHE A 22 1.32 -1.56 9.49
N TRP A 23 1.09 -2.79 9.96
CA TRP A 23 0.97 -3.12 11.38
C TRP A 23 2.33 -3.40 12.03
N LEU A 24 3.17 -4.22 11.40
CA LEU A 24 4.43 -4.69 11.97
C LEU A 24 5.44 -3.57 12.16
N LEU A 25 5.68 -2.76 11.13
CA LEU A 25 6.73 -1.74 11.17
C LEU A 25 6.53 -0.70 12.29
N PRO A 26 5.35 -0.08 12.49
CA PRO A 26 5.16 0.84 13.60
C PRO A 26 5.13 0.13 14.95
N ALA A 27 4.64 -1.10 15.04
CA ALA A 27 4.71 -1.88 16.28
C ALA A 27 6.15 -2.10 16.73
N LEU A 28 7.07 -2.38 15.80
CA LEU A 28 8.50 -2.51 16.11
C LEU A 28 9.12 -1.20 16.61
N THR A 29 8.59 -0.04 16.19
CA THR A 29 9.09 1.26 16.70
C THR A 29 8.79 1.48 18.18
N LEU A 30 7.82 0.77 18.76
CA LEU A 30 7.52 0.83 20.20
C LEU A 30 8.68 0.30 21.07
N LEU A 31 9.57 -0.48 20.48
CA LEU A 31 10.76 -1.02 21.16
C LEU A 31 11.96 -0.06 21.12
N ILE A 32 11.84 1.06 20.39
CA ILE A 32 12.94 1.99 20.14
C ILE A 32 12.64 3.31 20.86
N PRO A 33 13.50 3.75 21.80
CA PRO A 33 13.39 5.08 22.40
C PRO A 33 13.45 6.17 21.33
N ASP A 34 12.59 7.19 21.44
CA ASP A 34 12.57 8.36 20.55
C ASP A 34 12.40 8.06 19.05
N ALA A 35 11.61 7.04 18.69
CA ALA A 35 11.38 6.61 17.31
C ALA A 35 10.56 7.56 16.41
N LYS A 36 10.41 8.85 16.77
CA LYS A 36 9.59 9.82 16.02
C LYS A 36 10.06 10.00 14.59
N SER A 37 11.37 10.13 14.38
CA SER A 37 11.97 10.24 13.04
C SER A 37 11.73 8.99 12.20
N LEU A 38 11.76 7.81 12.83
CA LEU A 38 11.47 6.53 12.19
C LEU A 38 10.00 6.43 11.77
N ILE A 39 9.07 6.85 12.63
CA ILE A 39 7.64 6.94 12.28
C ILE A 39 7.41 7.87 11.09
N ILE A 40 8.06 9.04 11.06
CA ILE A 40 7.98 9.96 9.93
C ILE A 40 8.54 9.31 8.66
N ALA A 41 9.66 8.60 8.74
CA ALA A 41 10.23 7.87 7.60
C ALA A 41 9.29 6.75 7.12
N LEU A 42 8.60 6.04 8.03
CA LEU A 42 7.60 5.04 7.66
C LEU A 42 6.47 5.67 6.84
N LEU A 43 5.91 6.78 7.31
CA LEU A 43 4.79 7.47 6.67
C LEU A 43 5.15 8.11 5.32
N LEU A 44 6.33 8.73 5.22
CA LEU A 44 6.69 9.54 4.04
C LEU A 44 7.47 8.78 2.98
N LEU A 45 8.15 7.69 3.35
CA LEU A 45 9.05 6.99 2.44
C LEU A 45 8.72 5.51 2.32
N ILE A 46 8.68 4.78 3.44
CA ILE A 46 8.63 3.32 3.40
C ILE A 46 7.26 2.83 2.93
N PHE A 47 6.15 3.30 3.53
CA PHE A 47 4.81 2.89 3.13
C PHE A 47 4.41 3.32 1.72
N PRO A 48 4.69 4.57 1.29
CA PRO A 48 4.56 4.96 -0.12
C PRO A 48 5.30 4.02 -1.07
N ALA A 49 6.56 3.72 -0.78
CA ALA A 49 7.38 2.87 -1.65
C ALA A 49 6.86 1.43 -1.70
N LEU A 50 6.52 0.83 -0.55
CA LEU A 50 5.94 -0.52 -0.49
C LEU A 50 4.63 -0.60 -1.28
N THR A 51 3.74 0.39 -1.08
CA THR A 51 2.47 0.46 -1.80
C THR A 51 2.70 0.55 -3.31
N LEU A 52 3.60 1.44 -3.74
CA LEU A 52 3.92 1.63 -5.15
C LEU A 52 4.50 0.36 -5.79
N VAL A 53 5.50 -0.25 -5.16
CA VAL A 53 6.21 -1.42 -5.70
C VAL A 53 5.27 -2.60 -5.83
N LEU A 54 4.49 -2.92 -4.79
CA LEU A 54 3.58 -4.06 -4.83
C LEU A 54 2.43 -3.83 -5.81
N ALA A 55 1.89 -2.61 -5.87
CA ALA A 55 0.83 -2.27 -6.82
C ALA A 55 1.32 -2.35 -8.27
N LEU A 56 2.51 -1.83 -8.54
CA LEU A 56 3.15 -1.88 -9.86
C LEU A 56 3.41 -3.32 -10.29
N GLN A 57 3.98 -4.14 -9.41
CA GLN A 57 4.19 -5.57 -9.69
C GLN A 57 2.87 -6.28 -9.98
N ASP A 58 1.81 -5.99 -9.24
CA ASP A 58 0.50 -6.59 -9.49
C ASP A 58 -0.13 -6.12 -10.81
N GLY A 59 0.03 -4.85 -11.17
CA GLY A 59 -0.41 -4.32 -12.46
C GLY A 59 0.32 -4.97 -13.63
N LEU A 60 1.64 -5.19 -13.49
CA LEU A 60 2.45 -5.90 -14.48
C LEU A 60 1.98 -7.34 -14.70
N THR A 61 1.55 -8.03 -13.64
CA THR A 61 1.16 -9.45 -13.72
C THR A 61 -0.30 -9.65 -14.11
N HIS A 62 -1.22 -8.89 -13.51
CA HIS A 62 -2.66 -9.13 -13.57
C HIS A 62 -3.46 -8.04 -14.29
N GLY A 63 -2.82 -6.93 -14.65
CA GLY A 63 -3.47 -5.76 -15.22
C GLY A 63 -4.24 -4.94 -14.18
N ILE A 64 -5.08 -4.04 -14.68
CA ILE A 64 -5.66 -2.97 -13.86
C ILE A 64 -6.77 -3.48 -12.93
N THR A 65 -6.75 -3.06 -11.67
CA THR A 65 -7.76 -3.42 -10.66
C THR A 65 -8.01 -2.32 -9.64
N LEU A 66 -9.26 -2.22 -9.16
CA LEU A 66 -9.64 -1.28 -8.08
C LEU A 66 -9.15 -1.70 -6.70
N TRP A 67 -8.68 -2.93 -6.50
CA TRP A 67 -8.23 -3.37 -5.18
C TRP A 67 -7.01 -2.61 -4.67
N TRP A 68 -6.15 -2.11 -5.56
CA TRP A 68 -5.03 -1.23 -5.20
C TRP A 68 -5.42 0.21 -4.88
N LEU A 69 -6.68 0.60 -5.13
CA LEU A 69 -7.25 1.84 -4.60
C LEU A 69 -7.71 1.62 -3.15
N LEU A 70 -8.46 0.54 -2.90
CA LEU A 70 -9.13 0.31 -1.62
C LEU A 70 -8.21 -0.25 -0.54
N ALA A 71 -7.39 -1.25 -0.87
CA ALA A 71 -6.64 -2.01 0.11
C ALA A 71 -5.58 -1.20 0.85
N PRO A 72 -4.78 -0.32 0.20
CA PRO A 72 -3.82 0.52 0.93
C PRO A 72 -4.51 1.49 1.90
N ALA A 73 -5.61 2.12 1.48
CA ALA A 73 -6.38 3.02 2.33
C ALA A 73 -6.96 2.31 3.56
N ILE A 74 -7.72 1.23 3.35
CA ILE A 74 -8.36 0.49 4.45
C ILE A 74 -7.32 -0.15 5.36
N GLY A 75 -6.27 -0.73 4.76
CA GLY A 75 -5.15 -1.34 5.47
C GLY A 75 -4.47 -0.35 6.40
N PHE A 76 -4.11 0.83 5.90
CA PHE A 76 -3.47 1.86 6.72
C PHE A 76 -4.44 2.47 7.74
N LEU A 77 -5.70 2.72 7.37
CA LEU A 77 -6.68 3.28 8.29
C LEU A 77 -6.88 2.39 9.52
N SER A 78 -6.76 1.06 9.37
CA SER A 78 -6.82 0.12 10.50
C SER A 78 -5.71 0.33 11.54
N THR A 79 -4.56 0.88 11.16
CA THR A 79 -3.41 1.09 12.04
C THR A 79 -3.39 2.49 12.66
N LEU A 80 -4.13 3.43 12.06
CA LEU A 80 -4.22 4.83 12.48
C LEU A 80 -4.61 4.96 13.95
N PHE A 81 -5.62 4.22 14.38
CA PHE A 81 -6.16 4.28 15.74
C PHE A 81 -5.24 3.66 16.81
N VAL A 82 -4.13 3.04 16.41
CA VAL A 82 -3.20 2.35 17.33
C VAL A 82 -1.84 3.06 17.40
N PHE A 83 -1.28 3.48 16.26
CA PHE A 83 0.10 3.97 16.22
C PHE A 83 0.26 5.45 15.88
N TYR A 84 -0.77 6.11 15.34
CA TYR A 84 -0.66 7.45 14.81
C TYR A 84 -1.72 8.39 15.43
N ASN A 85 -1.58 9.68 15.16
CA ASN A 85 -2.60 10.68 15.52
C ASN A 85 -3.46 11.03 14.29
N ASP A 86 -4.48 11.86 14.50
CA ASP A 86 -5.44 12.25 13.46
C ASP A 86 -4.80 12.92 12.23
N SER A 87 -3.63 13.57 12.38
CA SER A 87 -2.94 14.19 11.25
C SER A 87 -2.46 13.16 10.22
N ALA A 88 -2.31 11.89 10.62
CA ALA A 88 -1.91 10.82 9.72
C ALA A 88 -3.03 10.37 8.76
N LEU A 89 -4.26 10.85 8.94
CA LEU A 89 -5.40 10.43 8.11
C LEU A 89 -5.21 10.75 6.62
N ILE A 90 -4.46 11.81 6.31
CA ILE A 90 -4.11 12.20 4.93
C ILE A 90 -3.34 11.10 4.19
N TYR A 91 -2.56 10.28 4.90
CA TYR A 91 -1.76 9.22 4.29
C TYR A 91 -2.60 8.06 3.77
N ALA A 92 -3.79 7.81 4.32
CA ALA A 92 -4.71 6.80 3.78
C ALA A 92 -5.10 7.13 2.33
N ILE A 93 -5.45 8.40 2.07
CA ILE A 93 -5.79 8.89 0.73
C ILE A 93 -4.55 8.87 -0.17
N ALA A 94 -3.40 9.32 0.35
CA ALA A 94 -2.16 9.31 -0.41
C ALA A 94 -1.79 7.90 -0.89
N TYR A 95 -1.87 6.89 -0.01
CA TYR A 95 -1.52 5.52 -0.37
C TYR A 95 -2.53 4.89 -1.33
N ALA A 96 -3.81 5.23 -1.24
CA ALA A 96 -4.79 4.82 -2.25
C ALA A 96 -4.45 5.36 -3.64
N LEU A 97 -4.08 6.64 -3.73
CA LEU A 97 -3.66 7.25 -4.99
C LEU A 97 -2.37 6.61 -5.53
N ILE A 98 -1.38 6.40 -4.66
CA ILE A 98 -0.11 5.75 -5.03
C ILE A 98 -0.35 4.33 -5.51
N GLY A 99 -1.21 3.55 -4.83
CA GLY A 99 -1.56 2.19 -5.25
C GLY A 99 -2.26 2.19 -6.62
N CYS A 100 -3.20 3.10 -6.83
CA CYS A 100 -3.87 3.27 -8.13
C CYS A 100 -2.87 3.62 -9.25
N VAL A 101 -1.98 4.58 -9.01
CA VAL A 101 -0.94 5.00 -9.97
C VAL A 101 0.02 3.84 -10.27
N GLY A 102 0.52 3.15 -9.23
CA GLY A 102 1.42 2.02 -9.39
C GLY A 102 0.80 0.90 -10.21
N ASN A 103 -0.39 0.46 -9.84
CA ASN A 103 -1.12 -0.58 -10.56
C ASN A 103 -1.44 -0.16 -11.99
N GLY A 104 -1.85 1.09 -12.20
CA GLY A 104 -2.09 1.66 -13.53
C GLY A 104 -0.85 1.64 -14.42
N ILE A 105 0.30 2.11 -13.91
CA ILE A 105 1.58 2.10 -14.64
C ILE A 105 1.99 0.67 -14.99
N GLY A 106 1.95 -0.26 -14.02
CA GLY A 106 2.29 -1.66 -14.29
C GLY A 106 1.39 -2.28 -15.35
N SER A 107 0.09 -1.98 -15.29
CA SER A 107 -0.88 -2.47 -16.27
C SER A 107 -0.66 -1.91 -17.68
N LEU A 108 -0.23 -0.65 -17.78
CA LEU A 108 0.13 -0.02 -19.05
C LEU A 108 1.38 -0.67 -19.63
N ILE A 109 2.44 -0.86 -18.82
CA ILE A 109 3.66 -1.53 -19.26
C ILE A 109 3.35 -2.94 -19.80
N ARG A 110 2.52 -3.71 -19.10
CA ARG A 110 2.05 -5.03 -19.54
C ARG A 110 1.37 -5.00 -20.91
N LEU A 111 0.70 -3.91 -21.28
CA LEU A 111 0.05 -3.78 -22.59
C LEU A 111 1.07 -3.55 -23.72
N PHE A 112 2.17 -2.87 -23.43
CA PHE A 112 3.20 -2.50 -24.42
C PHE A 112 4.36 -3.51 -24.52
N MET A 113 4.51 -4.39 -23.54
CA MET A 113 5.57 -5.40 -23.49
C MET A 113 4.94 -6.80 -23.63
N PRO A 114 4.81 -7.33 -24.87
CA PRO A 114 4.22 -8.63 -25.15
C PRO A 114 5.08 -9.81 -24.67
#